data_AF-A0A1J3HU88-F1
#
_entry.id   AF-A0A1J3HU88-F1
#
_cell.length_a   1.000
_cell.length_b   1.000
_cell.length_c   1.000
_cell.angle_alpha   90.00
_cell.angle_beta   90.00
_cell.angle_gamma   90.00
#
_symmetry.space_group_name_H-M   'P 1'
#
loop_
_entity.id
_entity.type
_entity.pdbx_description
1 polymer ?
#
loop_
_entity_poly.entity_id
_entity_poly.type
_entity_poly.pdbx_seq_one_letter_code
_entity_poly.pdbx_strand_id
1 'polypeptide(L)'
;MKLNGQESHAVGTAVEHLEEVNKALEKENSELKLKRTELEAALEESRRPTSSKIFPDATESLTRHPSSLEKEKPGKEEMEKSLQRLETDLKETRRERDKARQELQRLKQHLLEKETEESEKMDEDSQLIEQLRQTNQYQKSQISHLEKILKQAMANQEDTRLSYDNDHRKLKETIEDLHQKLTNCLRTIESKNVELLNLQTALGQYYAEIEAKEHFERELAVAKDELLKLHARLKDADERLEFSNKEKEEVTSKLVHAEKVAAEWRNRVSKVEEDNAKVGRVLEQSMTRLNRMSVDSDYLVDRRIVIKLLVTYFQKNHSKEVLELMVRMLGFSEEDKERIGVAQQGGGKGVARGVLGFPGRFVGGILGGKSVTSHADTASDNQSFADLWVDFLLKDAEERERREAEEAEEAAAAKAKQDSEKTREDAALSNSDFSAVPLRSWESNQRLSRLLA
;
A
#
# COMPACT_ATOMS: atom_id res chain seq x y z
N MET A 1 -9.61 -38.36 -10.52
CA MET A 1 -9.08 -39.20 -11.62
C MET A 1 -7.98 -40.12 -11.09
N LYS A 2 -8.28 -41.37 -10.72
CA LYS A 2 -7.27 -42.38 -10.34
C LYS A 2 -7.60 -43.83 -10.77
N LEU A 3 -8.76 -44.07 -11.39
CA LEU A 3 -9.25 -45.42 -11.71
C LEU A 3 -8.63 -46.02 -12.98
N ASN A 4 -8.48 -45.21 -14.03
CA ASN A 4 -7.94 -45.65 -15.33
C ASN A 4 -6.57 -46.34 -15.25
N GLY A 5 -5.76 -46.06 -14.22
CA GLY A 5 -4.43 -46.65 -14.04
C GLY A 5 -4.43 -48.10 -13.55
N GLN A 6 -5.51 -48.59 -12.93
CA GLN A 6 -5.65 -50.01 -12.59
C GLN A 6 -6.24 -50.81 -13.76
N GLU A 7 -7.23 -50.24 -14.47
CA GLU A 7 -7.81 -50.87 -15.66
C GLU A 7 -6.77 -51.01 -16.79
N SER A 8 -5.95 -49.99 -17.05
CA SER A 8 -4.89 -50.08 -18.06
C SER A 8 -3.86 -51.17 -17.73
N HIS A 9 -3.55 -51.37 -16.45
CA HIS A 9 -2.58 -52.37 -16.02
C HIS A 9 -3.17 -53.79 -16.10
N ALA A 10 -4.44 -53.96 -15.75
CA ALA A 10 -5.16 -55.22 -15.88
C ALA A 10 -5.36 -55.63 -17.34
N VAL A 11 -5.66 -54.67 -18.23
CA VAL A 11 -5.72 -54.89 -19.68
C VAL A 11 -4.34 -55.26 -20.23
N GLY A 12 -3.27 -54.61 -19.77
CA GLY A 12 -1.89 -54.97 -20.13
C GLY A 12 -1.58 -56.43 -19.83
N THR A 13 -1.77 -56.86 -18.59
CA THR A 13 -1.51 -58.26 -18.18
C THR A 13 -2.44 -59.28 -18.86
N ALA A 14 -3.68 -58.90 -19.20
CA ALA A 14 -4.56 -59.75 -20.00
C ALA A 14 -4.09 -59.91 -21.46
N VAL A 15 -3.51 -58.85 -22.06
CA VAL A 15 -2.92 -58.89 -23.41
C VAL A 15 -1.63 -59.70 -23.40
N GLU A 16 -0.76 -59.52 -22.41
CA GLU A 16 0.48 -60.31 -22.23
C GLU A 16 0.15 -61.81 -22.13
N HIS A 17 -0.84 -62.18 -21.32
CA HIS A 17 -1.28 -63.58 -21.19
C HIS A 17 -1.90 -64.14 -22.49
N LEU A 18 -2.66 -63.33 -23.25
CA LEU A 18 -3.16 -63.72 -24.57
C LEU A 18 -2.03 -63.93 -25.59
N GLU A 19 -0.93 -63.16 -25.49
CA GLU A 19 0.24 -63.33 -26.35
C GLU A 19 1.02 -64.62 -25.99
N GLU A 20 1.14 -64.96 -24.71
CA GLU A 20 1.68 -66.25 -24.24
C GLU A 20 0.84 -67.44 -24.74
N VAL A 21 -0.48 -67.36 -24.60
CA VAL A 21 -1.42 -68.42 -25.06
C VAL A 21 -1.35 -68.58 -26.57
N ASN A 22 -1.26 -67.49 -27.35
CA ASN A 22 -1.06 -67.59 -28.80
C ASN A 22 0.27 -68.27 -29.15
N LYS A 23 1.39 -67.93 -28.50
CA LYS A 23 2.69 -68.59 -28.73
C LYS A 23 2.65 -70.08 -28.38
N ALA A 24 1.91 -70.47 -27.35
CA ALA A 24 1.69 -71.87 -27.01
C ALA A 24 0.88 -72.60 -28.09
N LEU A 25 -0.21 -72.01 -28.57
CA LEU A 25 -1.06 -72.56 -29.63
C LEU A 25 -0.34 -72.63 -30.99
N GLU A 26 0.50 -71.65 -31.34
CA GLU A 26 1.33 -71.69 -32.55
C GLU A 26 2.34 -72.85 -32.49
N LYS A 27 2.98 -73.06 -31.33
CA LYS A 27 3.88 -74.19 -31.10
C LYS A 27 3.13 -75.53 -31.24
N GLU A 28 2.00 -75.70 -30.57
CA GLU A 28 1.19 -76.92 -30.65
C GLU A 28 0.72 -77.18 -32.10
N ASN A 29 0.28 -76.14 -32.82
CA ASN A 29 -0.11 -76.22 -34.23
C ASN A 29 1.07 -76.66 -35.13
N SER A 30 2.31 -76.22 -34.82
CA SER A 30 3.51 -76.71 -35.52
C SER A 30 3.81 -78.19 -35.21
N GLU A 31 3.66 -78.64 -33.96
CA GLU A 31 3.85 -80.03 -33.57
C GLU A 31 2.77 -80.96 -34.17
N LEU A 32 1.52 -80.50 -34.23
CA LEU A 32 0.40 -81.22 -34.87
C LEU A 32 0.59 -81.32 -36.39
N LYS A 33 1.12 -80.28 -37.05
CA LYS A 33 1.51 -80.36 -38.47
C LYS A 33 2.60 -81.40 -38.70
N LEU A 34 3.62 -81.44 -37.85
CA LEU A 34 4.72 -82.40 -37.95
C LEU A 34 4.22 -83.84 -37.75
N LYS A 35 3.46 -84.10 -36.66
CA LYS A 35 2.80 -85.39 -36.39
C LYS A 35 1.86 -85.81 -37.52
N ARG A 36 1.14 -84.86 -38.14
CA ARG A 36 0.34 -85.14 -39.34
C ARG A 36 1.23 -85.61 -40.49
N THR A 37 2.31 -84.89 -40.82
CA THR A 37 3.20 -85.31 -41.93
C THR A 37 3.89 -86.64 -41.69
N GLU A 38 4.18 -86.99 -40.44
CA GLU A 38 4.71 -88.29 -40.03
C GLU A 38 3.67 -89.42 -40.23
N LEU A 39 2.42 -89.21 -39.80
CA LEU A 39 1.32 -90.15 -40.03
C LEU A 39 0.96 -90.28 -41.53
N GLU A 40 1.00 -89.18 -42.28
CA GLU A 40 0.72 -89.14 -43.73
C GLU A 40 1.81 -89.90 -44.52
N ALA A 41 3.08 -89.83 -44.08
CA ALA A 41 4.16 -90.65 -44.60
C ALA A 41 4.00 -92.14 -44.25
N ALA A 42 3.68 -92.47 -42.99
CA ALA A 42 3.45 -93.85 -42.57
C ALA A 42 2.26 -94.52 -43.29
N LEU A 43 1.23 -93.74 -43.62
CA LEU A 43 0.06 -94.21 -44.37
C LEU A 43 0.40 -94.49 -45.84
N GLU A 44 1.23 -93.67 -46.50
CA GLU A 44 1.75 -93.96 -47.84
C GLU A 44 2.79 -95.10 -47.87
N GLU A 45 3.55 -95.33 -46.80
CA GLU A 45 4.41 -96.51 -46.68
C GLU A 45 3.57 -97.80 -46.54
N SER A 46 2.48 -97.76 -45.77
CA SER A 46 1.44 -98.81 -45.70
C SER A 46 0.72 -99.06 -47.03
N ARG A 47 0.73 -98.07 -47.95
CA ARG A 47 0.02 -98.13 -49.24
C ARG A 47 0.76 -98.90 -50.34
N ARG A 48 2.00 -99.34 -50.11
CA ARG A 48 2.82 -100.08 -51.10
C ARG A 48 2.46 -101.58 -51.12
N PRO A 49 1.93 -102.13 -52.23
CA PRO A 49 1.28 -103.45 -52.21
C PRO A 49 2.26 -104.62 -52.24
N THR A 50 2.19 -105.49 -51.23
CA THR A 50 2.83 -106.82 -51.21
C THR A 50 1.97 -107.85 -51.96
N SER A 51 2.23 -108.02 -53.25
CA SER A 51 1.51 -109.00 -54.09
C SER A 51 2.01 -110.44 -53.87
N SER A 52 1.15 -111.34 -53.35
CA SER A 52 0.88 -112.66 -53.95
C SER A 52 0.08 -113.62 -53.05
N LYS A 53 -1.07 -114.08 -53.55
CA LYS A 53 -1.37 -115.53 -53.76
C LYS A 53 -2.73 -115.72 -54.43
N ILE A 54 -2.86 -116.83 -55.14
CA ILE A 54 -4.02 -117.23 -55.95
C ILE A 54 -4.47 -118.61 -55.46
N PHE A 55 -5.77 -118.85 -55.38
CA PHE A 55 -6.35 -120.19 -55.49
C PHE A 55 -7.68 -120.12 -56.27
N PRO A 56 -7.93 -121.04 -57.23
CA PRO A 56 -9.14 -121.04 -58.05
C PRO A 56 -10.26 -121.90 -57.47
N ASP A 57 -11.47 -121.66 -57.95
CA ASP A 57 -12.66 -122.52 -57.77
C ASP A 57 -12.59 -123.78 -58.67
N ALA A 58 -13.30 -124.84 -58.31
CA ALA A 58 -13.27 -126.13 -58.98
C ALA A 58 -14.68 -126.74 -59.11
N THR A 59 -15.32 -126.48 -60.24
CA THR A 59 -16.55 -127.15 -60.67
C THR A 59 -16.28 -128.01 -61.90
N GLU A 60 -16.46 -129.32 -61.79
CA GLU A 60 -16.54 -130.21 -62.96
C GLU A 60 -17.54 -131.34 -62.71
N SER A 61 -18.07 -131.91 -63.79
CA SER A 61 -19.23 -132.81 -63.76
C SER A 61 -19.08 -133.96 -64.77
N LEU A 62 -20.12 -134.80 -64.86
CA LEU A 62 -20.40 -135.69 -66.00
C LEU A 62 -19.65 -137.05 -66.07
N THR A 63 -20.14 -137.97 -65.24
CA THR A 63 -20.72 -139.27 -65.67
C THR A 63 -20.35 -139.81 -67.07
N ARG A 64 -19.65 -140.97 -67.15
CA ARG A 64 -19.87 -141.97 -68.24
C ARG A 64 -19.35 -143.40 -67.98
N HIS A 65 -20.21 -144.37 -68.27
CA HIS A 65 -19.94 -145.81 -68.56
C HIS A 65 -19.53 -145.98 -70.06
N PRO A 66 -19.14 -147.17 -70.64
CA PRO A 66 -19.34 -148.60 -70.28
C PRO A 66 -18.00 -149.35 -69.98
N SER A 67 -17.84 -150.69 -69.95
CA SER A 67 -18.64 -151.89 -70.34
C SER A 67 -18.48 -153.05 -69.30
N SER A 68 -18.65 -154.37 -69.49
CA SER A 68 -18.69 -155.29 -70.65
C SER A 68 -19.47 -156.60 -70.37
N LEU A 69 -19.27 -157.65 -71.20
CA LEU A 69 -19.78 -159.04 -71.06
C LEU A 69 -18.95 -159.83 -69.99
N GLU A 70 -19.33 -161.01 -69.44
CA GLU A 70 -20.15 -162.13 -69.95
C GLU A 70 -21.05 -162.85 -68.89
N LYS A 71 -22.06 -163.58 -69.42
CA LYS A 71 -22.62 -164.89 -69.03
C LYS A 71 -22.98 -165.27 -67.57
N GLU A 72 -24.28 -165.57 -67.44
CA GLU A 72 -24.90 -166.68 -66.68
C GLU A 72 -25.08 -166.57 -65.15
N LYS A 73 -26.04 -167.36 -64.65
CA LYS A 73 -26.75 -167.22 -63.36
C LYS A 73 -26.18 -168.21 -62.32
N PRO A 74 -26.17 -167.89 -61.02
CA PRO A 74 -27.39 -168.04 -60.19
C PRO A 74 -27.61 -166.93 -59.15
N GLY A 75 -28.76 -166.92 -58.46
CA GLY A 75 -28.98 -166.11 -57.25
C GLY A 75 -30.22 -165.20 -57.26
N LYS A 76 -31.44 -165.76 -57.15
CA LYS A 76 -32.67 -164.95 -56.97
C LYS A 76 -32.62 -164.06 -55.74
N GLU A 77 -32.06 -164.56 -54.63
CA GLU A 77 -31.94 -163.80 -53.38
C GLU A 77 -31.10 -162.52 -53.52
N GLU A 78 -30.07 -162.50 -54.37
CA GLU A 78 -29.23 -161.30 -54.52
C GLU A 78 -29.96 -160.22 -55.31
N MET A 79 -30.73 -160.61 -56.33
CA MET A 79 -31.63 -159.72 -57.05
C MET A 79 -32.73 -159.17 -56.12
N GLU A 80 -33.33 -160.02 -55.28
CA GLU A 80 -34.37 -159.62 -54.33
C GLU A 80 -33.82 -158.71 -53.21
N LYS A 81 -32.64 -159.01 -52.67
CA LYS A 81 -31.90 -158.12 -51.76
C LYS A 81 -31.50 -156.80 -52.43
N SER A 82 -31.16 -156.80 -53.73
CA SER A 82 -30.86 -155.56 -54.47
C SER A 82 -32.11 -154.73 -54.74
N LEU A 83 -33.27 -155.35 -55.00
CA LEU A 83 -34.55 -154.66 -55.16
C LEU A 83 -35.02 -154.08 -53.83
N GLN A 84 -34.89 -154.81 -52.72
CA GLN A 84 -35.17 -154.30 -51.38
C GLN A 84 -34.26 -153.12 -51.01
N ARG A 85 -32.96 -153.18 -51.36
CA ARG A 85 -32.05 -152.03 -51.24
C ARG A 85 -32.49 -150.85 -52.09
N LEU A 86 -32.70 -151.04 -53.40
CA LEU A 86 -33.21 -149.98 -54.29
C LEU A 86 -34.54 -149.38 -53.80
N GLU A 87 -35.39 -150.16 -53.13
CA GLU A 87 -36.63 -149.66 -52.51
C GLU A 87 -36.40 -148.95 -51.17
N THR A 88 -35.44 -149.37 -50.33
CA THR A 88 -35.02 -148.58 -49.16
C THR A 88 -34.39 -147.27 -49.58
N ASP A 89 -33.52 -147.29 -50.58
CA ASP A 89 -32.79 -146.13 -51.10
C ASP A 89 -33.77 -145.16 -51.79
N LEU A 90 -34.78 -145.66 -52.51
CA LEU A 90 -35.89 -144.84 -53.01
C LEU A 90 -36.77 -144.26 -51.89
N LYS A 91 -36.92 -144.93 -50.75
CA LYS A 91 -37.66 -144.41 -49.59
C LYS A 91 -36.80 -143.39 -48.81
N GLU A 92 -35.50 -143.60 -48.72
CA GLU A 92 -34.49 -142.71 -48.14
C GLU A 92 -34.42 -141.41 -48.94
N THR A 93 -34.06 -141.47 -50.23
CA THR A 93 -33.98 -140.30 -51.12
C THR A 93 -35.31 -139.55 -51.25
N ARG A 94 -36.46 -140.21 -51.11
CA ARG A 94 -37.77 -139.52 -50.99
C ARG A 94 -37.89 -138.74 -49.68
N ARG A 95 -37.53 -139.35 -48.53
CA ARG A 95 -37.52 -138.66 -47.22
C ARG A 95 -36.50 -137.51 -47.21
N GLU A 96 -35.33 -137.69 -47.79
CA GLU A 96 -34.30 -136.64 -47.92
C GLU A 96 -34.79 -135.50 -48.81
N ARG A 97 -35.38 -135.80 -49.97
CA ARG A 97 -35.99 -134.80 -50.84
C ARG A 97 -37.14 -134.05 -50.16
N ASP A 98 -37.91 -134.70 -49.30
CA ASP A 98 -38.99 -134.04 -48.56
C ASP A 98 -38.50 -133.29 -47.30
N LYS A 99 -37.42 -133.73 -46.64
CA LYS A 99 -36.66 -132.91 -45.65
C LYS A 99 -36.11 -131.65 -46.32
N ALA A 100 -35.38 -131.80 -47.43
CA ALA A 100 -34.80 -130.68 -48.18
C ALA A 100 -35.88 -129.71 -48.70
N ARG A 101 -37.09 -130.19 -49.02
CA ARG A 101 -38.24 -129.32 -49.32
C ARG A 101 -38.75 -128.56 -48.09
N GLN A 102 -38.84 -129.20 -46.93
CA GLN A 102 -39.21 -128.53 -45.67
C GLN A 102 -38.15 -127.52 -45.23
N GLU A 103 -36.87 -127.82 -45.39
CA GLU A 103 -35.74 -126.93 -45.14
C GLU A 103 -35.72 -125.76 -46.11
N LEU A 104 -35.93 -125.99 -47.40
CA LEU A 104 -36.07 -124.94 -48.41
C LEU A 104 -37.32 -124.06 -48.17
N GLN A 105 -38.42 -124.63 -47.67
CA GLN A 105 -39.61 -123.88 -47.27
C GLN A 105 -39.34 -123.02 -46.02
N ARG A 106 -38.64 -123.56 -45.01
CA ARG A 106 -38.19 -122.79 -43.82
C ARG A 106 -37.22 -121.67 -44.21
N LEU A 107 -36.26 -121.94 -45.09
CA LEU A 107 -35.31 -120.94 -45.56
C LEU A 107 -36.00 -119.83 -46.35
N LYS A 108 -36.98 -120.15 -47.20
CA LYS A 108 -37.82 -119.15 -47.87
C LYS A 108 -38.64 -118.34 -46.88
N GLN A 109 -39.23 -118.97 -45.87
CA GLN A 109 -40.00 -118.29 -44.83
C GLN A 109 -39.11 -117.32 -44.04
N HIS A 110 -37.94 -117.77 -43.57
CA HIS A 110 -36.97 -116.94 -42.85
C HIS A 110 -36.39 -115.81 -43.74
N LEU A 111 -36.19 -116.06 -45.04
CA LEU A 111 -35.77 -115.00 -45.97
C LEU A 111 -36.86 -113.94 -46.13
N LEU A 112 -38.13 -114.35 -46.25
CA LEU A 112 -39.27 -113.43 -46.31
C LEU A 112 -39.44 -112.64 -45.00
N GLU A 113 -39.34 -113.32 -43.85
CA GLU A 113 -39.40 -112.71 -42.52
C GLU A 113 -38.28 -111.68 -42.32
N LYS A 114 -37.05 -112.00 -42.76
CA LYS A 114 -35.93 -111.04 -42.76
C LYS A 114 -36.16 -109.89 -43.74
N GLU A 115 -36.69 -110.15 -44.93
CA GLU A 115 -37.02 -109.11 -45.92
C GLU A 115 -38.10 -108.14 -45.39
N THR A 116 -39.10 -108.65 -44.66
CA THR A 116 -40.07 -107.80 -43.95
C THR A 116 -39.45 -107.04 -42.78
N GLU A 117 -38.62 -107.68 -41.94
CA GLU A 117 -37.95 -107.02 -40.81
C GLU A 117 -36.95 -105.93 -41.27
N GLU A 118 -36.30 -106.14 -42.42
CA GLU A 118 -35.40 -105.19 -43.07
C GLU A 118 -36.18 -104.05 -43.74
N SER A 119 -37.36 -104.32 -44.32
CA SER A 119 -38.27 -103.29 -44.82
C SER A 119 -38.85 -102.42 -43.70
N GLU A 120 -39.33 -103.03 -42.61
CA GLU A 120 -39.87 -102.32 -41.44
C GLU A 120 -38.81 -101.38 -40.84
N LYS A 121 -37.56 -101.84 -40.72
CA LYS A 121 -36.43 -100.99 -40.28
C LYS A 121 -36.10 -99.87 -41.25
N MET A 122 -36.16 -100.11 -42.58
CA MET A 122 -35.99 -99.03 -43.56
C MET A 122 -37.11 -97.98 -43.48
N ASP A 123 -38.34 -98.38 -43.15
CA ASP A 123 -39.46 -97.45 -42.91
C ASP A 123 -39.32 -96.70 -41.57
N GLU A 124 -38.83 -97.35 -40.51
CA GLU A 124 -38.49 -96.69 -39.22
C GLU A 124 -37.34 -95.69 -39.38
N ASP A 125 -36.23 -96.08 -40.02
CA ASP A 125 -35.10 -95.20 -40.32
C ASP A 125 -35.52 -94.04 -41.22
N SER A 126 -36.40 -94.27 -42.21
CA SER A 126 -36.93 -93.21 -43.08
C SER A 126 -37.77 -92.20 -42.30
N GLN A 127 -38.60 -92.66 -41.35
CA GLN A 127 -39.35 -91.80 -40.44
C GLN A 127 -38.41 -91.00 -39.51
N LEU A 128 -37.39 -91.65 -38.94
CA LEU A 128 -36.40 -91.00 -38.09
C LEU A 128 -35.60 -89.93 -38.84
N ILE A 129 -35.13 -90.23 -40.06
CA ILE A 129 -34.44 -89.28 -40.94
C ILE A 129 -35.34 -88.06 -41.25
N GLU A 130 -36.63 -88.27 -41.49
CA GLU A 130 -37.55 -87.17 -41.80
C GLU A 130 -37.89 -86.32 -40.56
N GLN A 131 -38.04 -86.94 -39.38
CA GLN A 131 -38.13 -86.19 -38.11
C GLN A 131 -36.87 -85.38 -37.82
N LEU A 132 -35.68 -85.93 -38.09
CA LEU A 132 -34.39 -85.23 -37.98
C LEU A 132 -34.27 -84.07 -38.99
N ARG A 133 -34.80 -84.22 -40.21
CA ARG A 133 -34.88 -83.12 -41.20
C ARG A 133 -35.81 -82.01 -40.74
N GLN A 134 -37.01 -82.33 -40.27
CA GLN A 134 -38.01 -81.35 -39.83
C GLN A 134 -37.51 -80.57 -38.59
N THR A 135 -36.95 -81.26 -37.60
CA THR A 135 -36.34 -80.61 -36.43
C THR A 135 -35.13 -79.75 -36.82
N ASN A 136 -34.29 -80.19 -37.75
CA ASN A 136 -33.17 -79.38 -38.25
C ASN A 136 -33.61 -78.14 -39.06
N GLN A 137 -34.69 -78.24 -39.85
CA GLN A 137 -35.29 -77.10 -40.53
C GLN A 137 -35.90 -76.09 -39.54
N TYR A 138 -36.61 -76.58 -38.51
CA TYR A 138 -37.13 -75.75 -37.43
C TYR A 138 -36.01 -75.02 -36.67
N GLN A 139 -34.96 -75.73 -36.28
CA GLN A 139 -33.78 -75.12 -35.63
C GLN A 139 -33.12 -74.06 -36.53
N LYS A 140 -32.97 -74.32 -37.83
CA LYS A 140 -32.44 -73.33 -38.79
C LYS A 140 -33.31 -72.08 -38.91
N SER A 141 -34.64 -72.21 -38.93
CA SER A 141 -35.54 -71.06 -38.98
C SER A 141 -35.51 -70.25 -37.67
N GLN A 142 -35.46 -70.94 -36.52
CA GLN A 142 -35.30 -70.33 -35.20
C GLN A 142 -33.98 -69.57 -35.08
N ILE A 143 -32.85 -70.17 -35.50
CA ILE A 143 -31.53 -69.51 -35.53
C ILE A 143 -31.58 -68.27 -36.43
N SER A 144 -32.11 -68.37 -37.65
CA SER A 144 -32.24 -67.22 -38.56
C SER A 144 -33.13 -66.10 -38.01
N HIS A 145 -34.15 -66.44 -37.20
CA HIS A 145 -34.99 -65.45 -36.52
C HIS A 145 -34.25 -64.77 -35.37
N LEU A 146 -33.56 -65.53 -34.52
CA LEU A 146 -32.74 -65.02 -33.42
C LEU A 146 -31.59 -64.14 -33.93
N GLU A 147 -30.92 -64.53 -35.02
CA GLU A 147 -29.92 -63.70 -35.69
C GLU A 147 -30.47 -62.35 -36.15
N LYS A 148 -31.69 -62.32 -36.69
CA LYS A 148 -32.33 -61.06 -37.15
C LYS A 148 -32.67 -60.17 -35.96
N ILE A 149 -33.22 -60.74 -34.88
CA ILE A 149 -33.50 -60.02 -33.64
C ILE A 149 -32.19 -59.47 -33.04
N LEU A 150 -31.12 -60.27 -32.99
CA LEU A 150 -29.82 -59.87 -32.46
C LEU A 150 -29.18 -58.75 -33.30
N LYS A 151 -29.22 -58.84 -34.63
CA LYS A 151 -28.75 -57.78 -35.55
C LYS A 151 -29.55 -56.49 -35.39
N GLN A 152 -30.87 -56.58 -35.19
CA GLN A 152 -31.73 -55.42 -34.93
C GLN A 152 -31.47 -54.81 -33.55
N ALA A 153 -31.28 -55.64 -32.51
CA ALA A 153 -30.94 -55.17 -31.16
C ALA A 153 -29.58 -54.45 -31.14
N MET A 154 -28.58 -54.98 -31.84
CA MET A 154 -27.28 -54.32 -32.03
C MET A 154 -27.42 -52.97 -32.75
N ALA A 155 -28.21 -52.88 -33.82
CA ALA A 155 -28.44 -51.61 -34.53
C ALA A 155 -29.10 -50.57 -33.61
N ASN A 156 -30.18 -50.95 -32.91
CA ASN A 156 -30.86 -50.08 -31.95
C ASN A 156 -29.92 -49.63 -30.80
N GLN A 157 -28.99 -50.50 -30.38
CA GLN A 157 -27.99 -50.18 -29.35
C GLN A 157 -26.91 -49.21 -29.87
N GLU A 158 -26.49 -49.35 -31.12
CA GLU A 158 -25.57 -48.40 -31.77
C GLU A 158 -26.24 -47.03 -31.95
N ASP A 159 -27.47 -46.98 -32.48
CA ASP A 159 -28.24 -45.75 -32.67
C ASP A 159 -28.48 -45.00 -31.35
N THR A 160 -28.82 -45.73 -30.27
CA THR A 160 -28.97 -45.12 -28.94
C THR A 160 -27.64 -44.64 -28.37
N ARG A 161 -26.53 -45.37 -28.54
CA ARG A 161 -25.19 -44.88 -28.14
C ARG A 161 -24.83 -43.61 -28.90
N LEU A 162 -25.03 -43.57 -30.22
CA LEU A 162 -24.77 -42.39 -31.06
C LEU A 162 -25.65 -41.19 -30.66
N SER A 163 -26.89 -41.41 -30.21
CA SER A 163 -27.71 -40.34 -29.63
C SER A 163 -27.14 -39.82 -28.31
N TYR A 164 -26.75 -40.70 -27.40
CA TYR A 164 -26.10 -40.29 -26.13
C TYR A 164 -24.77 -39.58 -26.36
N ASP A 165 -23.93 -40.05 -27.30
CA ASP A 165 -22.67 -39.42 -27.69
C ASP A 165 -22.89 -38.02 -28.29
N ASN A 166 -24.00 -37.81 -29.01
CA ASN A 166 -24.40 -36.53 -29.57
C ASN A 166 -24.93 -35.57 -28.48
N ASP A 167 -25.77 -36.04 -27.58
CA ASP A 167 -26.34 -35.21 -26.50
C ASP A 167 -25.29 -34.88 -25.42
N HIS A 168 -24.36 -35.79 -25.13
CA HIS A 168 -23.19 -35.50 -24.30
C HIS A 168 -22.31 -34.42 -24.94
N ARG A 169 -22.16 -34.42 -26.27
CA ARG A 169 -21.41 -33.38 -26.99
C ARG A 169 -22.06 -32.00 -26.84
N LYS A 170 -23.37 -31.89 -27.10
CA LYS A 170 -24.16 -30.65 -26.90
C LYS A 170 -24.10 -30.16 -25.45
N LEU A 171 -24.17 -31.09 -24.48
CA LEU A 171 -24.05 -30.74 -23.07
C LEU A 171 -22.65 -30.23 -22.73
N LYS A 172 -21.59 -30.83 -23.29
CA LYS A 172 -20.22 -30.34 -23.13
C LYS A 172 -20.05 -28.95 -23.78
N GLU A 173 -20.55 -28.76 -24.99
CA GLU A 173 -20.52 -27.48 -25.70
C GLU A 173 -21.22 -26.39 -24.89
N THR A 174 -22.43 -26.64 -24.36
CA THR A 174 -23.14 -25.66 -23.50
C THR A 174 -22.45 -25.41 -22.16
N ILE A 175 -21.75 -26.39 -21.58
CA ILE A 175 -20.91 -26.19 -20.38
C ILE A 175 -19.71 -25.29 -20.70
N GLU A 176 -19.02 -25.51 -21.82
CA GLU A 176 -17.90 -24.67 -22.28
C GLU A 176 -18.37 -23.22 -22.54
N ASP A 177 -19.52 -23.06 -23.19
CA ASP A 177 -20.18 -21.79 -23.48
C ASP A 177 -20.54 -21.02 -22.19
N LEU A 178 -21.07 -21.71 -21.18
CA LEU A 178 -21.38 -21.16 -19.86
C LEU A 178 -20.12 -20.81 -19.07
N HIS A 179 -19.06 -21.62 -19.17
CA HIS A 179 -17.76 -21.33 -18.56
C HIS A 179 -17.16 -20.05 -19.18
N GLN A 180 -17.15 -19.93 -20.50
CA GLN A 180 -16.65 -18.73 -21.19
C GLN A 180 -17.46 -17.48 -20.81
N LYS A 181 -18.79 -17.60 -20.69
CA LYS A 181 -19.66 -16.51 -20.21
C LYS A 181 -19.35 -16.12 -18.75
N LEU A 182 -19.10 -17.11 -17.88
CA LEU A 182 -18.71 -16.87 -16.48
C LEU A 182 -17.34 -16.18 -16.39
N THR A 183 -16.33 -16.65 -17.11
CA THR A 183 -14.99 -16.04 -17.13
C THR A 183 -15.02 -14.62 -17.71
N ASN A 184 -15.83 -14.36 -18.74
CA ASN A 184 -16.04 -13.00 -19.27
C ASN A 184 -16.72 -12.09 -18.24
N CYS A 185 -17.69 -12.61 -17.48
CA CYS A 185 -18.35 -11.88 -16.40
C CYS A 185 -17.36 -11.55 -15.26
N LEU A 186 -16.60 -12.53 -14.78
CA LEU A 186 -15.58 -12.36 -13.74
C LEU A 186 -14.53 -11.33 -14.15
N ARG A 187 -14.00 -11.39 -15.38
CA ARG A 187 -13.06 -10.39 -15.91
C ARG A 187 -13.67 -8.99 -16.00
N THR A 188 -14.97 -8.88 -16.27
CA THR A 188 -15.68 -7.60 -16.29
C THR A 188 -15.84 -7.04 -14.87
N ILE A 189 -16.17 -7.88 -13.88
CA ILE A 189 -16.22 -7.51 -12.47
C ILE A 189 -14.85 -7.06 -11.97
N GLU A 190 -13.79 -7.79 -12.30
CA GLU A 190 -12.41 -7.45 -11.94
C GLU A 190 -11.97 -6.09 -12.54
N SER A 191 -12.31 -5.83 -13.82
CA SER A 191 -12.12 -4.51 -14.43
C SER A 191 -12.87 -3.41 -13.67
N LYS A 192 -14.11 -3.65 -13.22
CA LYS A 192 -14.88 -2.68 -12.44
C LYS A 192 -14.35 -2.50 -11.01
N ASN A 193 -13.77 -3.53 -10.40
CA ASN A 193 -13.11 -3.40 -9.11
C ASN A 193 -11.85 -2.51 -9.21
N VAL A 194 -11.08 -2.60 -10.31
CA VAL A 194 -9.95 -1.70 -10.58
C VAL A 194 -10.43 -0.27 -10.84
N GLU A 195 -11.49 -0.07 -11.61
CA GLU A 195 -12.10 1.26 -11.81
C GLU A 195 -12.58 1.87 -10.48
N LEU A 196 -13.26 1.10 -9.62
CA LEU A 196 -13.72 1.54 -8.31
C LEU A 196 -12.56 1.88 -7.37
N LEU A 197 -11.49 1.08 -7.35
CA LEU A 197 -10.29 1.36 -6.56
C LEU A 197 -9.63 2.68 -7.01
N ASN A 198 -9.48 2.88 -8.32
CA ASN A 198 -8.92 4.11 -8.88
C ASN A 198 -9.78 5.34 -8.52
N LEU A 199 -11.11 5.21 -8.57
CA LEU A 199 -12.04 6.27 -8.15
C LEU A 199 -11.97 6.53 -6.64
N GLN A 200 -11.81 5.50 -5.81
CA GLN A 200 -11.60 5.64 -4.37
C GLN A 200 -10.28 6.35 -4.05
N THR A 201 -9.19 6.04 -4.76
CA THR A 201 -7.92 6.75 -4.64
C THR A 201 -8.05 8.21 -5.06
N ALA A 202 -8.72 8.50 -6.18
CA ALA A 202 -8.96 9.87 -6.64
C ALA A 202 -9.83 10.67 -5.65
N LEU A 203 -10.86 10.07 -5.06
CA LEU A 203 -11.66 10.70 -4.00
C LEU A 203 -10.81 10.98 -2.75
N GLY A 204 -9.95 10.05 -2.34
CA GLY A 204 -9.00 10.28 -1.25
C GLY A 204 -8.04 11.45 -1.52
N GLN A 205 -7.55 11.58 -2.76
CA GLN A 205 -6.73 12.71 -3.20
C GLN A 205 -7.52 14.03 -3.15
N TYR A 206 -8.77 14.05 -3.62
CA TYR A 206 -9.61 15.26 -3.53
C TYR A 206 -9.92 15.66 -2.08
N TYR A 207 -10.13 14.72 -1.16
CA TYR A 207 -10.30 15.06 0.26
C TYR A 207 -9.03 15.68 0.86
N ALA A 208 -7.84 15.14 0.56
CA ALA A 208 -6.57 15.71 0.99
C ALA A 208 -6.30 17.09 0.35
N GLU A 209 -6.68 17.30 -0.91
CA GLU A 209 -6.59 18.61 -1.59
C GLU A 209 -7.54 19.64 -0.97
N ILE A 210 -8.77 19.25 -0.60
CA ILE A 210 -9.73 20.10 0.12
C ILE A 210 -9.18 20.47 1.50
N GLU A 211 -8.67 19.51 2.27
CA GLU A 211 -8.10 19.76 3.59
C GLU A 211 -6.89 20.72 3.50
N ALA A 212 -5.94 20.45 2.58
CA ALA A 212 -4.81 21.33 2.33
C ALA A 212 -5.24 22.75 1.89
N LYS A 213 -6.26 22.86 1.03
CA LYS A 213 -6.85 24.14 0.62
C LYS A 213 -7.44 24.90 1.83
N GLU A 214 -8.16 24.23 2.72
CA GLU A 214 -8.67 24.86 3.94
C GLU A 214 -7.54 25.32 4.87
N HIS A 215 -6.44 24.57 4.97
CA HIS A 215 -5.25 25.01 5.71
C HIS A 215 -4.66 26.28 5.13
N PHE A 216 -4.44 26.35 3.81
CA PHE A 216 -3.96 27.57 3.15
C PHE A 216 -4.96 28.73 3.25
N GLU A 217 -6.28 28.48 3.27
CA GLU A 217 -7.28 29.53 3.51
C GLU A 217 -7.27 30.08 4.94
N ARG A 218 -6.98 29.24 5.94
CA ARG A 218 -6.75 29.65 7.35
C ARG A 218 -5.47 30.49 7.46
N GLU A 219 -4.36 30.02 6.91
CA GLU A 219 -3.07 30.75 6.89
C GLU A 219 -3.18 32.09 6.17
N LEU A 220 -3.85 32.12 5.02
CA LEU A 220 -4.11 33.35 4.26
C LEU A 220 -5.01 34.33 5.03
N ALA A 221 -5.94 33.86 5.88
CA ALA A 221 -6.74 34.71 6.74
C ALA A 221 -5.89 35.33 7.87
N VAL A 222 -5.02 34.54 8.51
CA VAL A 222 -4.08 35.04 9.54
C VAL A 222 -3.11 36.07 8.93
N ALA A 223 -2.48 35.76 7.80
CA ALA A 223 -1.55 36.67 7.13
C ALA A 223 -2.21 38.00 6.69
N LYS A 224 -3.51 37.98 6.34
CA LYS A 224 -4.29 39.20 6.05
C LYS A 224 -4.56 40.03 7.30
N ASP A 225 -4.91 39.40 8.42
CA ASP A 225 -5.11 40.09 9.70
C ASP A 225 -3.79 40.68 10.24
N GLU A 226 -2.68 39.96 10.11
CA GLU A 226 -1.34 40.49 10.42
C GLU A 226 -0.96 41.68 9.53
N LEU A 227 -1.24 41.61 8.22
CA LEU A 227 -1.02 42.72 7.30
C LEU A 227 -1.88 43.95 7.68
N LEU A 228 -3.14 43.75 8.05
CA LEU A 228 -4.02 44.82 8.54
C LEU A 228 -3.51 45.43 9.87
N LYS A 229 -3.03 44.61 10.81
CA LYS A 229 -2.40 45.05 12.06
C LYS A 229 -1.13 45.85 11.81
N LEU A 230 -0.28 45.42 10.87
CA LEU A 230 0.93 46.14 10.47
C LEU A 230 0.60 47.46 9.74
N HIS A 231 -0.42 47.48 8.87
CA HIS A 231 -0.89 48.69 8.21
C HIS A 231 -1.47 49.71 9.22
N ALA A 232 -2.23 49.26 10.21
CA ALA A 232 -2.72 50.12 11.30
C ALA A 232 -1.57 50.72 12.13
N ARG A 233 -0.56 49.92 12.47
CA ARG A 233 0.66 50.40 13.17
C ARG A 233 1.48 51.38 12.33
N LEU A 234 1.59 51.15 11.02
CA LEU A 234 2.25 52.07 10.10
C LEU A 234 1.52 53.42 10.06
N LYS A 235 0.19 53.42 9.93
CA LYS A 235 -0.62 54.64 9.92
C LYS A 235 -0.51 55.44 11.23
N ASP A 236 -0.52 54.77 12.39
CA ASP A 236 -0.27 55.40 13.69
C ASP A 236 1.15 55.99 13.79
N ALA A 237 2.16 55.30 13.27
CA ALA A 237 3.52 55.83 13.20
C ALA A 237 3.64 57.06 12.27
N ASP A 238 2.97 57.04 11.11
CA ASP A 238 2.92 58.16 10.17
C ASP A 238 2.20 59.38 10.79
N GLU A 239 1.06 59.18 11.46
CA GLU A 239 0.32 60.24 12.16
C GLU A 239 1.13 60.87 13.30
N ARG A 240 1.89 60.07 14.05
CA ARG A 240 2.84 60.56 15.09
C ARG A 240 4.03 61.31 14.49
N LEU A 241 4.57 60.83 13.36
CA LEU A 241 5.67 61.48 12.66
C LEU A 241 5.24 62.85 12.12
N GLU A 242 4.03 62.92 11.55
CA GLU A 242 3.40 64.15 11.09
C GLU A 242 3.13 65.15 12.23
N PHE A 243 2.72 64.68 13.42
CA PHE A 243 2.59 65.53 14.60
C PHE A 243 3.96 66.06 15.06
N SER A 244 4.96 65.19 15.21
CA SER A 244 6.32 65.57 15.60
C SER A 244 6.99 66.52 14.61
N ASN A 245 6.68 66.43 13.31
CA ASN A 245 7.18 67.37 12.31
C ASN A 245 6.54 68.75 12.49
N LYS A 246 5.24 68.85 12.74
CA LYS A 246 4.55 70.11 13.04
C LYS A 246 5.10 70.77 14.31
N GLU A 247 5.38 69.99 15.35
CA GLU A 247 6.08 70.50 16.55
C GLU A 247 7.48 71.03 16.23
N LYS A 248 8.27 70.35 15.38
CA LYS A 248 9.59 70.85 14.94
C LYS A 248 9.48 72.12 14.12
N GLU A 249 8.49 72.25 13.23
CA GLU A 249 8.23 73.47 12.46
C GLU A 249 7.81 74.64 13.36
N GLU A 250 6.98 74.37 14.38
CA GLU A 250 6.66 75.34 15.42
C GLU A 250 7.89 75.74 16.26
N VAL A 251 8.70 74.80 16.70
CA VAL A 251 9.90 75.08 17.51
C VAL A 251 10.96 75.83 16.68
N THR A 252 11.17 75.46 15.42
CA THR A 252 12.12 76.15 14.54
C THR A 252 11.64 77.54 14.14
N SER A 253 10.34 77.77 13.91
CA SER A 253 9.81 79.12 13.69
C SER A 253 9.91 80.01 14.93
N LYS A 254 9.66 79.46 16.13
CA LYS A 254 9.89 80.13 17.43
C LYS A 254 11.37 80.46 17.64
N LEU A 255 12.27 79.53 17.30
CA LEU A 255 13.73 79.74 17.35
C LEU A 255 14.16 80.87 16.40
N VAL A 256 13.76 80.83 15.14
CA VAL A 256 14.08 81.88 14.14
C VAL A 256 13.52 83.25 14.55
N HIS A 257 12.40 83.31 15.26
CA HIS A 257 11.92 84.56 15.85
C HIS A 257 12.80 85.03 17.02
N ALA A 258 13.15 84.13 17.95
CA ALA A 258 14.04 84.44 19.06
C ALA A 258 15.44 84.88 18.60
N GLU A 259 15.99 84.25 17.55
CA GLU A 259 17.27 84.62 16.94
C GLU A 259 17.24 86.03 16.34
N LYS A 260 16.15 86.41 15.65
CA LYS A 260 15.95 87.77 15.14
C LYS A 260 15.90 88.79 16.27
N VAL A 261 15.12 88.52 17.32
CA VAL A 261 15.02 89.39 18.51
C VAL A 261 16.36 89.49 19.24
N ALA A 262 17.12 88.39 19.34
CA ALA A 262 18.47 88.39 19.93
C ALA A 262 19.48 89.17 19.07
N ALA A 263 19.38 89.11 17.73
CA ALA A 263 20.19 89.92 16.83
C ALA A 263 19.85 91.42 16.94
N GLU A 264 18.57 91.79 17.03
CA GLU A 264 18.16 93.16 17.32
C GLU A 264 18.70 93.66 18.66
N TRP A 265 18.59 92.87 19.73
CA TRP A 265 19.15 93.22 21.03
C TRP A 265 20.67 93.36 20.99
N ARG A 266 21.38 92.47 20.30
CA ARG A 266 22.84 92.58 20.09
C ARG A 266 23.19 93.90 19.39
N ASN A 267 22.47 94.26 18.33
CA ASN A 267 22.68 95.53 17.62
C ASN A 267 22.39 96.76 18.51
N ARG A 268 21.38 96.69 19.38
CA ARG A 268 21.09 97.74 20.38
C ARG A 268 22.21 97.84 21.43
N VAL A 269 22.72 96.71 21.92
CA VAL A 269 23.83 96.65 22.88
C VAL A 269 25.08 97.27 22.24
N SER A 270 25.50 96.85 21.05
CA SER A 270 26.68 97.42 20.39
C SER A 270 26.54 98.92 20.10
N LYS A 271 25.33 99.42 19.79
CA LYS A 271 25.09 100.87 19.70
C LYS A 271 25.26 101.57 21.06
N VAL A 272 24.77 100.98 22.15
CA VAL A 272 24.95 101.53 23.51
C VAL A 272 26.41 101.45 23.95
N GLU A 273 27.15 100.41 23.58
CA GLU A 273 28.60 100.29 23.79
C GLU A 273 29.37 101.37 23.03
N GLU A 274 29.05 101.60 21.75
CA GLU A 274 29.58 102.71 20.97
C GLU A 274 29.28 104.08 21.61
N ASP A 275 28.03 104.32 22.02
CA ASP A 275 27.60 105.61 22.57
C ASP A 275 28.22 105.84 23.96
N ASN A 276 28.37 104.78 24.78
CA ASN A 276 29.14 104.82 26.02
C ASN A 276 30.64 105.08 25.74
N ALA A 277 31.22 104.50 24.69
CA ALA A 277 32.59 104.79 24.26
C ALA A 277 32.76 106.21 23.65
N LYS A 278 31.68 106.85 23.17
CA LYS A 278 31.67 108.28 22.80
C LYS A 278 31.63 109.14 24.07
N VAL A 279 30.74 108.84 25.03
CA VAL A 279 30.66 109.52 26.33
C VAL A 279 31.96 109.40 27.13
N GLY A 280 32.55 108.21 27.20
CA GLY A 280 33.83 107.97 27.89
C GLY A 280 34.96 108.82 27.35
N ARG A 281 35.09 108.95 26.02
CA ARG A 281 36.09 109.85 25.39
C ARG A 281 35.83 111.33 25.68
N VAL A 282 34.57 111.77 25.71
CA VAL A 282 34.22 113.16 26.08
C VAL A 282 34.49 113.43 27.57
N LEU A 283 34.22 112.45 28.44
CA LEU A 283 34.56 112.51 29.86
C LEU A 283 36.08 112.57 30.06
N GLU A 284 36.85 111.72 29.38
CA GLU A 284 38.32 111.72 29.41
C GLU A 284 38.91 113.05 28.91
N GLN A 285 38.38 113.60 27.81
CA GLN A 285 38.78 114.92 27.30
C GLN A 285 38.46 116.04 28.28
N SER A 286 37.27 116.02 28.90
CA SER A 286 36.88 117.04 29.89
C SER A 286 37.65 116.92 31.21
N MET A 287 37.98 115.70 31.65
CA MET A 287 38.85 115.44 32.79
C MET A 287 40.29 115.90 32.52
N THR A 288 40.82 115.64 31.31
CA THR A 288 42.13 116.16 30.87
C THR A 288 42.15 117.68 30.85
N ARG A 289 41.08 118.33 30.38
CA ARG A 289 40.93 119.79 30.41
C ARG A 289 40.86 120.33 31.84
N LEU A 290 40.11 119.67 32.73
CA LEU A 290 39.96 120.09 34.13
C LEU A 290 41.27 119.94 34.90
N ASN A 291 41.95 118.80 34.77
CA ASN A 291 43.26 118.57 35.39
C ASN A 291 44.31 119.59 34.90
N ARG A 292 44.27 119.95 33.61
CA ARG A 292 45.12 121.02 33.08
C ARG A 292 44.79 122.40 33.69
N MET A 293 43.51 122.70 33.88
CA MET A 293 43.07 123.95 34.51
C MET A 293 43.31 124.01 36.02
N SER A 294 43.40 122.87 36.73
CA SER A 294 43.72 122.86 38.16
C SER A 294 45.23 123.00 38.42
N VAL A 295 46.09 122.37 37.61
CA VAL A 295 47.55 122.47 37.79
C VAL A 295 48.06 123.91 37.62
N ASP A 296 47.45 124.69 36.71
CA ASP A 296 47.80 126.11 36.51
C ASP A 296 47.32 127.02 37.67
N SER A 297 46.45 126.54 38.58
CA SER A 297 45.88 127.32 39.69
C SER A 297 46.79 127.40 40.91
N ASP A 298 47.42 126.28 41.29
CA ASP A 298 48.05 126.11 42.61
C ASP A 298 49.35 126.92 42.81
N TYR A 299 49.88 127.53 41.74
CA TYR A 299 51.13 128.30 41.75
C TYR A 299 50.95 129.83 41.68
N LEU A 300 49.71 130.35 41.61
CA LEU A 300 49.45 131.77 41.31
C LEU A 300 48.64 132.50 42.39
N VAL A 301 49.24 132.74 43.57
CA VAL A 301 48.68 133.65 44.58
C VAL A 301 48.65 135.09 44.04
N ASP A 302 47.47 135.73 44.04
CA ASP A 302 47.32 137.10 43.51
C ASP A 302 48.28 138.09 44.19
N ARG A 303 49.16 138.68 43.39
CA ARG A 303 50.13 139.71 43.78
C ARG A 303 49.50 140.86 44.57
N ARG A 304 48.21 141.19 44.36
CA ARG A 304 47.49 142.19 45.16
C ARG A 304 47.28 141.76 46.61
N ILE A 305 46.99 140.48 46.85
CA ILE A 305 46.84 139.92 48.21
C ILE A 305 48.19 139.97 48.92
N VAL A 306 49.25 139.53 48.25
CA VAL A 306 50.63 139.55 48.78
C VAL A 306 51.09 140.97 49.14
N ILE A 307 50.89 141.94 48.23
CA ILE A 307 51.20 143.35 48.48
C ILE A 307 50.38 143.90 49.66
N LYS A 308 49.07 143.60 49.72
CA LYS A 308 48.21 144.12 50.78
C LYS A 308 48.60 143.59 52.16
N LEU A 309 49.00 142.31 52.25
CA LEU A 309 49.55 141.74 53.48
C LEU A 309 50.84 142.45 53.92
N LEU A 310 51.82 142.60 53.01
CA LEU A 310 53.08 143.32 53.27
C LEU A 310 52.86 144.77 53.72
N VAL A 311 51.99 145.52 53.03
CA VAL A 311 51.64 146.89 53.40
C VAL A 311 50.98 146.94 54.78
N THR A 312 50.09 146.00 55.09
CA THR A 312 49.42 145.94 56.41
C THR A 312 50.42 145.62 57.53
N TYR A 313 51.43 144.78 57.27
CA TYR A 313 52.47 144.44 58.25
C TYR A 313 53.33 145.65 58.65
N PHE A 314 53.76 146.46 57.67
CA PHE A 314 54.50 147.70 57.94
C PHE A 314 53.60 148.78 58.57
N GLN A 315 52.36 148.95 58.10
CA GLN A 315 51.43 149.95 58.65
C GLN A 315 50.99 149.66 60.10
N LYS A 316 50.89 148.39 60.49
CA LYS A 316 50.59 147.97 61.88
C LYS A 316 51.84 147.73 62.73
N ASN A 317 52.92 148.49 62.50
CA ASN A 317 54.07 148.56 63.40
C ASN A 317 54.68 147.16 63.73
N HIS A 318 54.76 146.29 62.71
CA HIS A 318 55.24 144.90 62.80
C HIS A 318 54.37 143.92 63.62
N SER A 319 53.04 144.09 63.61
CA SER A 319 52.09 143.18 64.28
C SER A 319 52.23 141.70 63.86
N LYS A 320 52.48 140.80 64.83
CA LYS A 320 52.68 139.36 64.59
C LYS A 320 51.52 138.66 63.86
N GLU A 321 50.27 139.04 64.12
CA GLU A 321 49.08 138.45 63.50
C GLU A 321 49.11 138.47 61.97
N VAL A 322 49.58 139.58 61.39
CA VAL A 322 49.67 139.76 59.93
C VAL A 322 50.77 138.89 59.34
N LEU A 323 51.88 138.70 60.08
CA LEU A 323 52.98 137.83 59.68
C LEU A 323 52.57 136.34 59.74
N GLU A 324 51.80 135.93 60.75
CA GLU A 324 51.24 134.57 60.82
C GLU A 324 50.23 134.30 59.69
N LEU A 325 49.40 135.30 59.35
CA LEU A 325 48.50 135.22 58.19
C LEU A 325 49.27 135.15 56.87
N MET A 326 50.38 135.89 56.73
CA MET A 326 51.28 135.77 55.58
C MET A 326 51.85 134.36 55.46
N VAL A 327 52.42 133.81 56.54
CA VAL A 327 52.94 132.43 56.58
C VAL A 327 51.90 131.42 56.08
N ARG A 328 50.64 131.57 56.48
CA ARG A 328 49.53 130.69 56.10
C ARG A 328 49.04 130.87 54.65
N MET A 329 49.00 132.10 54.12
CA MET A 329 48.53 132.39 52.76
C MET A 329 49.60 132.26 51.67
N LEU A 330 50.88 132.44 52.02
CA LEU A 330 52.02 132.33 51.09
C LEU A 330 52.72 130.96 51.16
N GLY A 331 52.29 130.06 52.06
CA GLY A 331 52.83 128.70 52.16
C GLY A 331 54.32 128.65 52.52
N PHE A 332 54.78 129.52 53.44
CA PHE A 332 56.20 129.58 53.83
C PHE A 332 56.70 128.23 54.36
N SER A 333 57.91 127.83 53.96
CA SER A 333 58.61 126.67 54.52
C SER A 333 58.82 126.84 56.03
N GLU A 334 58.90 125.75 56.79
CA GLU A 334 59.25 125.78 58.21
C GLU A 334 60.59 126.51 58.45
N GLU A 335 61.53 126.36 57.52
CA GLU A 335 62.86 127.00 57.48
C GLU A 335 62.77 128.54 57.40
N ASP A 336 61.72 129.06 56.78
CA ASP A 336 61.47 130.50 56.67
C ASP A 336 60.63 131.03 57.84
N LYS A 337 59.77 130.21 58.44
CA LYS A 337 59.08 130.55 59.71
C LYS A 337 60.06 130.70 60.87
N GLU A 338 61.11 129.87 60.89
CA GLU A 338 62.18 129.93 61.87
C GLU A 338 63.01 131.22 61.70
N ARG A 339 63.42 131.54 60.46
CA ARG A 339 64.18 132.77 60.13
C ARG A 339 63.46 134.09 60.45
N ILE A 340 62.13 134.09 60.59
CA ILE A 340 61.31 135.29 60.89
C ILE A 340 60.67 135.21 62.30
N GLY A 341 61.10 134.27 63.16
CA GLY A 341 60.82 134.30 64.60
C GLY A 341 59.37 133.97 65.01
N VAL A 342 58.67 133.15 64.24
CA VAL A 342 57.27 132.74 64.49
C VAL A 342 57.14 131.28 64.95
N ALA A 343 58.18 130.47 64.81
CA ALA A 343 58.11 129.02 65.02
C ALA A 343 58.05 128.58 66.50
N GLN A 344 56.85 128.36 67.06
CA GLN A 344 56.59 127.38 68.15
C GLN A 344 55.08 127.20 68.45
N GLN A 345 54.40 126.14 67.92
CA GLN A 345 53.33 125.35 68.59
C GLN A 345 52.61 124.32 67.67
N GLY A 346 52.78 123.01 67.95
CA GLY A 346 51.83 121.90 67.71
C GLY A 346 51.42 121.48 66.27
N GLY A 347 50.93 120.25 66.00
CA GLY A 347 50.95 119.04 66.84
C GLY A 347 49.82 117.99 66.66
N GLY A 348 49.82 117.18 65.57
CA GLY A 348 48.97 115.96 65.43
C GLY A 348 47.53 116.16 64.87
N LYS A 349 46.61 115.16 64.79
CA LYS A 349 46.66 113.67 64.80
C LYS A 349 45.23 113.08 64.54
N GLY A 350 45.08 111.94 63.84
CA GLY A 350 43.84 111.13 63.74
C GLY A 350 43.25 111.01 62.30
N VAL A 351 42.65 109.93 61.75
CA VAL A 351 42.13 108.58 62.14
C VAL A 351 40.58 108.44 62.17
N ALA A 352 40.00 107.71 61.19
CA ALA A 352 38.76 106.90 61.27
C ALA A 352 38.49 106.10 59.95
N ARG A 353 37.62 105.06 59.83
CA ARG A 353 37.32 103.87 60.68
C ARG A 353 36.29 102.92 59.99
N GLY A 354 36.64 101.64 59.78
CA GLY A 354 35.69 100.51 59.58
C GLY A 354 35.09 100.30 58.16
N VAL A 355 34.42 99.17 57.83
CA VAL A 355 34.05 97.96 58.62
C VAL A 355 34.04 96.69 57.72
N LEU A 356 34.22 95.49 58.32
CA LEU A 356 33.99 94.11 57.78
C LEU A 356 32.54 93.87 57.26
N GLY A 357 32.20 92.79 56.52
CA GLY A 357 33.01 91.71 55.90
C GLY A 357 32.36 90.29 55.90
N PHE A 358 32.57 89.50 54.82
CA PHE A 358 32.34 88.02 54.71
C PHE A 358 30.86 87.49 54.76
N PRO A 359 30.54 86.18 54.59
CA PRO A 359 30.57 85.44 53.30
C PRO A 359 29.41 84.40 53.11
N GLY A 360 29.45 83.55 52.05
CA GLY A 360 28.94 82.16 52.15
C GLY A 360 28.22 81.54 50.94
N ARG A 361 28.44 80.22 50.72
CA ARG A 361 27.62 79.31 49.90
C ARG A 361 26.65 78.52 50.81
N PHE A 362 25.52 78.04 50.28
CA PHE A 362 24.75 76.94 50.86
C PHE A 362 24.25 75.94 49.80
N VAL A 363 23.89 74.72 50.23
CA VAL A 363 23.50 73.58 49.39
C VAL A 363 22.30 72.85 50.03
N GLY A 364 21.21 72.67 49.27
CA GLY A 364 20.11 71.70 49.52
C GLY A 364 19.16 71.96 50.69
N GLY A 365 17.89 71.52 50.59
CA GLY A 365 16.98 71.42 51.76
C GLY A 365 15.47 71.73 51.60
N ILE A 366 14.77 70.99 50.75
CA ILE A 366 13.31 70.64 50.78
C ILE A 366 12.36 71.37 51.77
N LEU A 367 11.43 72.20 51.25
CA LEU A 367 9.99 72.31 51.62
C LEU A 367 9.31 73.37 50.71
N GLY A 368 8.02 73.34 50.32
CA GLY A 368 7.01 72.28 50.37
C GLY A 368 5.54 72.79 50.41
N GLY A 369 4.85 72.89 49.26
CA GLY A 369 3.36 72.82 49.20
C GLY A 369 2.56 73.86 48.37
N LYS A 370 1.89 73.35 47.31
CA LYS A 370 0.52 73.68 46.79
C LYS A 370 0.22 75.12 46.27
N SER A 371 -0.64 75.33 45.25
CA SER A 371 -1.50 74.43 44.42
C SER A 371 -1.98 75.10 43.11
N VAL A 372 -2.70 74.32 42.25
CA VAL A 372 -3.55 74.75 41.10
C VAL A 372 -2.78 75.08 39.80
N THR A 373 -3.06 74.51 38.62
CA THR A 373 -3.86 73.32 38.19
C THR A 373 -3.43 72.90 36.78
N SER A 374 -3.15 71.61 36.54
CA SER A 374 -3.31 70.93 35.24
C SER A 374 -3.04 69.41 35.34
N HIS A 375 -3.51 68.67 34.32
CA HIS A 375 -3.32 67.24 34.03
C HIS A 375 -3.97 66.20 34.98
N ALA A 376 -4.63 65.24 34.34
CA ALA A 376 -5.05 63.95 34.90
C ALA A 376 -4.15 62.83 34.33
N ASP A 377 -4.36 61.61 34.81
CA ASP A 377 -3.85 60.35 34.27
C ASP A 377 -2.31 60.20 34.22
N THR A 378 -1.71 60.15 35.41
CA THR A 378 -0.40 59.49 35.65
C THR A 378 -0.56 58.32 36.63
N ALA A 379 -1.03 57.18 36.11
CA ALA A 379 -0.92 55.89 36.78
C ALA A 379 0.16 55.05 36.12
N SER A 380 0.93 54.29 36.91
CA SER A 380 2.01 53.39 36.45
C SER A 380 3.17 54.07 35.71
N ASP A 381 4.01 54.82 36.45
CA ASP A 381 5.36 55.18 35.96
C ASP A 381 6.36 55.31 37.13
N ASN A 382 6.48 54.25 37.94
CA ASN A 382 7.41 54.12 39.06
C ASN A 382 7.77 52.65 39.40
N GLN A 383 7.65 51.72 38.45
CA GLN A 383 8.41 50.46 38.55
C GLN A 383 9.87 50.78 38.23
N SER A 384 10.79 50.43 39.12
CA SER A 384 12.21 50.64 38.90
C SER A 384 12.68 49.80 37.72
N PHE A 385 13.73 50.26 37.02
CA PHE A 385 14.43 49.44 36.03
C PHE A 385 14.91 48.10 36.64
N ALA A 386 15.21 48.09 37.95
CA ALA A 386 15.51 46.86 38.69
C ALA A 386 14.29 45.94 38.82
N ASP A 387 13.09 46.48 39.08
CA ASP A 387 11.85 45.70 39.22
C ASP A 387 11.46 45.09 37.86
N LEU A 388 11.55 45.87 36.78
CA LEU A 388 11.32 45.38 35.41
C LEU A 388 12.33 44.30 34.98
N TRP A 389 13.57 44.36 35.47
CA TRP A 389 14.56 43.29 35.27
C TRP A 389 14.27 42.04 36.12
N VAL A 390 13.74 42.21 37.33
CA VAL A 390 13.30 41.08 38.18
C VAL A 390 12.07 40.42 37.58
N ASP A 391 11.07 41.17 37.13
CA ASP A 391 9.90 40.66 36.40
C ASP A 391 10.32 39.95 35.10
N PHE A 392 11.28 40.50 34.36
CA PHE A 392 11.83 39.83 33.16
C PHE A 392 12.54 38.51 33.49
N LEU A 393 13.37 38.48 34.54
CA LEU A 393 14.10 37.26 34.95
C LEU A 393 13.16 36.19 35.55
N LEU A 394 12.14 36.60 36.31
CA LEU A 394 11.10 35.70 36.79
C LEU A 394 10.30 35.12 35.62
N LYS A 395 9.96 35.94 34.62
CA LYS A 395 9.22 35.50 33.43
C LYS A 395 10.04 34.61 32.49
N ASP A 396 11.33 34.89 32.30
CA ASP A 396 12.25 34.03 31.52
C ASP A 396 12.60 32.72 32.28
N ALA A 397 12.41 32.68 33.60
CA ALA A 397 12.44 31.44 34.38
C ALA A 397 11.13 30.66 34.27
N GLU A 398 9.97 31.30 34.50
CA GLU A 398 8.64 30.70 34.37
C GLU A 398 8.39 30.16 32.94
N GLU A 399 8.83 30.88 31.90
CA GLU A 399 8.70 30.42 30.52
C GLU A 399 9.71 29.31 30.15
N ARG A 400 10.81 29.12 30.90
CA ARG A 400 11.61 27.89 30.80
C ARG A 400 10.94 26.73 31.52
N GLU A 401 10.51 26.90 32.76
CA GLU A 401 9.83 25.85 33.53
C GLU A 401 8.56 25.36 32.81
N ARG A 402 7.81 26.27 32.17
CA ARG A 402 6.66 25.89 31.33
C ARG A 402 7.05 25.10 30.09
N ARG A 403 8.14 25.44 29.40
CA ARG A 403 8.64 24.67 28.24
C ARG A 403 9.22 23.32 28.65
N GLU A 404 9.95 23.25 29.77
CA GLU A 404 10.46 21.99 30.32
C GLU A 404 9.31 21.07 30.77
N ALA A 405 8.19 21.63 31.26
CA ALA A 405 6.96 20.88 31.53
C ALA A 405 6.24 20.45 30.24
N GLU A 406 6.09 21.33 29.24
CA GLU A 406 5.50 21.02 27.93
C GLU A 406 6.29 19.90 27.21
N GLU A 407 7.63 19.98 27.18
CA GLU A 407 8.51 18.95 26.63
C GLU A 407 8.46 17.64 27.43
N ALA A 408 8.31 17.70 28.75
CA ALA A 408 8.16 16.50 29.59
C ALA A 408 6.80 15.80 29.39
N GLU A 409 5.70 16.54 29.24
CA GLU A 409 4.39 15.98 28.90
C GLU A 409 4.37 15.41 27.47
N GLU A 410 4.98 16.09 26.49
CA GLU A 410 5.08 15.57 25.12
C GLU A 410 5.95 14.30 25.06
N ALA A 411 7.08 14.26 25.77
CA ALA A 411 7.92 13.05 25.88
C ALA A 411 7.17 11.89 26.57
N ALA A 412 6.36 12.16 27.60
CA ALA A 412 5.52 11.17 28.24
C ALA A 412 4.41 10.65 27.29
N ALA A 413 3.76 11.54 26.54
CA ALA A 413 2.72 11.20 25.57
C ALA A 413 3.27 10.40 24.38
N ALA A 414 4.46 10.76 23.87
CA ALA A 414 5.15 10.02 22.83
C ALA A 414 5.50 8.59 23.27
N LYS A 415 6.00 8.43 24.50
CA LYS A 415 6.30 7.12 25.10
C LYS A 415 5.05 6.27 25.29
N ALA A 416 3.96 6.86 25.79
CA ALA A 416 2.67 6.18 25.95
C ALA A 416 2.09 5.70 24.60
N LYS A 417 2.22 6.49 23.53
CA LYS A 417 1.87 6.05 22.17
C LYS A 417 2.70 4.84 21.74
N GLN A 418 4.02 4.90 21.92
CA GLN A 418 4.95 3.84 21.48
C GLN A 418 4.68 2.49 22.18
N ASP A 419 4.39 2.50 23.49
CA ASP A 419 3.97 1.28 24.21
C ASP A 419 2.60 0.75 23.74
N SER A 420 1.66 1.64 23.41
CA SER A 420 0.33 1.25 22.90
C SER A 420 0.38 0.62 21.50
N GLU A 421 1.30 1.10 20.65
CA GLU A 421 1.47 0.65 19.26
C GLU A 421 2.13 -0.73 19.23
N LYS A 422 3.18 -0.92 20.05
CA LYS A 422 3.82 -2.23 20.25
C LYS A 422 2.85 -3.30 20.78
N THR A 423 1.99 -2.94 21.74
CA THR A 423 0.93 -3.82 22.26
C THR A 423 -0.06 -4.25 21.17
N ARG A 424 -0.22 -3.44 20.11
CA ARG A 424 -1.13 -3.71 18.99
C ARG A 424 -0.51 -4.64 17.93
N GLU A 425 0.80 -4.60 17.74
CA GLU A 425 1.53 -5.53 16.86
C GLU A 425 1.52 -6.95 17.45
N ASP A 426 1.82 -7.09 18.75
CA ASP A 426 1.74 -8.38 19.46
C ASP A 426 0.31 -8.99 19.39
N ALA A 427 -0.72 -8.16 19.47
CA ALA A 427 -2.12 -8.59 19.32
C ALA A 427 -2.50 -8.97 17.88
N ALA A 428 -1.87 -8.39 16.86
CA ALA A 428 -2.12 -8.73 15.46
C ALA A 428 -1.60 -10.13 15.10
N LEU A 429 -0.42 -10.50 15.62
CA LEU A 429 0.20 -11.81 15.40
C LEU A 429 -0.57 -12.98 16.05
N SER A 430 -1.42 -12.72 17.04
CA SER A 430 -2.22 -13.75 17.72
C SER A 430 -3.54 -14.12 17.02
N ASN A 431 -3.89 -13.48 15.90
CA ASN A 431 -5.23 -13.58 15.28
C ASN A 431 -5.25 -14.19 13.86
N SER A 432 -4.13 -14.69 13.32
CA SER A 432 -4.13 -15.36 12.00
C SER A 432 -4.77 -16.76 12.02
N ASP A 433 -4.72 -17.43 13.17
CA ASP A 433 -4.98 -18.86 13.29
C ASP A 433 -6.21 -19.14 14.16
N PHE A 434 -7.43 -18.90 13.66
CA PHE A 434 -8.65 -19.70 13.97
C PHE A 434 -9.91 -19.22 13.19
N SER A 435 -10.58 -20.14 12.47
CA SER A 435 -12.07 -20.29 12.36
C SER A 435 -12.94 -19.14 11.78
N ALA A 436 -14.00 -19.34 10.97
CA ALA A 436 -14.48 -20.49 10.19
C ALA A 436 -15.55 -20.04 9.16
N VAL A 437 -15.98 -20.95 8.28
CA VAL A 437 -16.99 -20.73 7.23
C VAL A 437 -18.43 -20.78 7.77
N PRO A 438 -19.32 -19.82 7.44
CA PRO A 438 -20.77 -19.95 7.62
C PRO A 438 -21.43 -20.70 6.45
N LEU A 439 -22.27 -21.69 6.74
CA LEU A 439 -23.08 -22.40 5.73
C LEU A 439 -24.57 -22.41 6.13
N ARG A 440 -25.43 -22.09 5.15
CA ARG A 440 -26.86 -22.45 5.01
C ARG A 440 -27.80 -22.00 6.15
N SER A 441 -28.69 -21.03 5.93
CA SER A 441 -29.93 -21.12 5.12
C SER A 441 -30.95 -22.14 5.67
N TRP A 442 -31.94 -21.66 6.43
CA TRP A 442 -33.08 -22.44 6.93
C TRP A 442 -34.39 -21.69 6.62
N GLU A 443 -34.93 -21.83 5.42
CA GLU A 443 -36.32 -21.45 5.09
C GLU A 443 -36.71 -21.92 3.68
N SER A 444 -37.38 -23.08 3.57
CA SER A 444 -38.26 -23.49 2.45
C SER A 444 -38.57 -25.00 2.45
N ASN A 445 -39.45 -25.48 3.34
CA ASN A 445 -40.09 -26.80 3.15
C ASN A 445 -41.39 -26.99 3.96
N GLN A 446 -42.37 -26.09 3.76
CA GLN A 446 -43.76 -26.30 4.17
C GLN A 446 -44.74 -25.79 3.09
N ARG A 447 -44.80 -26.47 1.94
CA ARG A 447 -45.89 -26.45 0.94
C ARG A 447 -45.51 -27.34 -0.26
N LEU A 448 -45.91 -28.61 -0.26
CA LEU A 448 -46.20 -29.45 -1.45
C LEU A 448 -46.63 -30.87 -1.02
N SER A 449 -47.73 -30.97 -0.29
CA SER A 449 -48.31 -32.27 0.12
C SER A 449 -49.84 -32.18 0.24
N ARG A 450 -50.49 -31.62 -0.79
CA ARG A 450 -51.95 -31.60 -1.03
C ARG A 450 -52.24 -30.96 -2.39
N LEU A 451 -52.41 -31.79 -3.42
CA LEU A 451 -53.36 -31.66 -4.55
C LEU A 451 -52.97 -32.63 -5.68
N LEU A 452 -53.97 -32.98 -6.49
CA LEU A 452 -53.96 -33.97 -7.59
C LEU A 452 -53.77 -35.43 -7.13
N ALA A 453 -54.76 -36.34 -7.25
CA ALA A 453 -56.14 -36.22 -7.75
C ALA A 453 -56.30 -35.75 -9.22
#